data_AF-A0A183EGR8-F1
#
_entry.id   AF-A0A183EGR8-F1
#
_cell.length_a   1.000
_cell.length_b   1.000
_cell.length_c   1.000
_cell.angle_alpha   90.00
_cell.angle_beta   90.00
_cell.angle_gamma   90.00
#
_symmetry.space_group_name_H-M   'P 1'
#
loop_
_entity.id
_entity.type
_entity.pdbx_description
1 polymer ?
#
loop_
_entity_poly.entity_id
_entity_poly.type
_entity_poly.pdbx_seq_one_letter_code
_entity_poly.pdbx_strand_id
1 'polypeptide(L)'
;MLSQFIEIENVVDLRATKNFEMAMRLQTTIESGDEFFTDLNAFQMIKRRRFEKLPLQAHFYPMSASAFIEDKSLRMTLLTAQPLGVASLTSGHLEVMLDRRLNQDDGRGLFSVCA
;
A
#
# COMPACT_ATOMS: atom_id res chain seq x y z
N MET A 1 29.16 1.97 -10.81
CA MET A 1 27.82 2.03 -11.44
C MET A 1 26.86 2.35 -10.32
N LEU A 2 26.35 3.59 -10.24
CA LEU A 2 25.36 3.96 -9.21
C LEU A 2 24.06 3.24 -9.54
N SER A 3 23.43 2.60 -8.56
CA SER A 3 22.13 1.94 -8.74
C SER A 3 21.10 2.98 -9.18
N GLN A 4 20.27 2.62 -10.17
CA GLN A 4 19.23 3.50 -10.71
C GLN A 4 17.97 3.54 -9.83
N PHE A 5 17.98 2.81 -8.71
CA PHE A 5 16.89 2.72 -7.74
C PHE A 5 17.44 2.52 -6.33
N ILE A 6 16.56 2.76 -5.35
CA ILE A 6 16.78 2.48 -3.93
C ILE A 6 16.07 1.17 -3.61
N GLU A 7 16.80 0.23 -3.00
CA GLU A 7 16.25 -1.01 -2.48
C GLU A 7 15.93 -0.85 -0.99
N ILE A 8 14.77 -1.35 -0.58
CA ILE A 8 14.28 -1.28 0.81
C ILE A 8 13.87 -2.69 1.22
N GLU A 9 14.48 -3.19 2.29
CA GLU A 9 14.10 -4.44 2.94
C GLU A 9 13.47 -4.14 4.30
N ASN A 10 12.27 -4.67 4.55
CA ASN A 10 11.58 -4.54 5.82
C ASN A 10 11.54 -5.89 6.53
N VAL A 11 12.28 -6.03 7.63
CA VAL A 11 12.17 -7.18 8.54
C VAL A 11 11.13 -6.85 9.61
N VAL A 12 9.93 -7.42 9.47
CA VAL A 12 8.76 -7.12 10.34
C VAL A 12 8.45 -8.30 11.25
N ASP A 13 8.35 -8.05 12.55
CA ASP A 13 7.92 -9.01 13.57
C ASP A 13 6.81 -8.41 14.44
N LEU A 14 5.58 -8.87 14.24
CA LEU A 14 4.41 -8.39 14.97
C LEU A 14 3.97 -9.31 16.12
N ARG A 15 4.73 -10.34 16.51
CA ARG A 15 4.29 -11.38 17.46
C ARG A 15 3.86 -10.84 18.84
N ALA A 16 4.51 -9.77 19.31
CA ALA A 16 4.20 -9.14 20.59
C ALA A 16 3.01 -8.16 20.54
N THR A 17 2.52 -7.83 19.34
CA THR A 17 1.44 -6.86 19.15
C THR A 17 0.06 -7.53 19.24
N LYS A 18 -0.99 -6.74 19.50
CA LYS A 18 -2.38 -7.19 19.55
C LYS A 18 -3.25 -6.18 18.81
N ASN A 19 -4.05 -6.64 17.85
CA ASN A 19 -4.93 -5.81 17.02
C ASN A 19 -4.19 -4.65 16.38
N PHE A 20 -3.16 -5.01 15.63
CA PHE A 20 -2.24 -4.06 15.05
C PHE A 20 -2.03 -4.37 13.57
N GLU A 21 -2.03 -3.32 12.76
CA GLU A 21 -1.69 -3.40 11.35
C GLU A 21 -0.56 -2.42 11.08
N MET A 22 0.55 -2.90 10.51
CA MET A 22 1.74 -2.10 10.25
C MET A 22 1.76 -1.67 8.78
N ALA A 23 1.99 -0.39 8.55
CA ALA A 23 2.14 0.17 7.21
C ALA A 23 3.46 0.95 7.08
N MET A 24 4.09 0.83 5.91
CA MET A 24 5.16 1.72 5.46
C MET A 24 4.53 2.87 4.67
N ARG A 25 4.92 4.12 4.97
CA ARG A 25 4.50 5.29 4.21
C ARG A 25 5.71 5.97 3.56
N LEU A 26 5.62 6.19 2.26
CA LEU A 26 6.50 7.07 1.51
C LEU A 26 5.84 8.43 1.36
N GLN A 27 6.58 9.50 1.69
CA GLN A 27 6.10 10.87 1.61
C GLN A 27 6.99 11.65 0.65
N THR A 28 6.36 12.37 -0.27
CA THR A 28 7.04 13.14 -1.32
C THR A 28 6.37 14.49 -1.50
N THR A 29 7.02 15.36 -2.26
CA THR A 29 6.45 16.64 -2.72
C THR A 29 5.64 16.52 -4.01
N ILE A 30 5.39 15.30 -4.51
CA ILE A 30 4.64 15.07 -5.75
C ILE A 30 3.19 15.52 -5.57
N GLU A 31 2.71 16.38 -6.46
CA GLU A 31 1.33 16.90 -6.42
C GLU A 31 0.34 15.95 -7.12
N SER A 32 0.22 14.72 -6.62
CA SER A 32 -0.65 13.68 -7.21
C SER A 32 -2.14 13.88 -6.96
N GLY A 33 -2.53 14.82 -6.08
CA GLY A 33 -3.92 15.13 -5.77
C GLY A 33 -4.66 13.96 -5.11
N ASP A 34 -5.74 13.51 -5.74
CA ASP A 34 -6.55 12.38 -5.33
C ASP A 34 -6.30 11.12 -6.18
N GLU A 35 -5.27 11.11 -7.01
CA GLU A 35 -5.01 10.05 -7.98
C GLU A 35 -3.74 9.26 -7.65
N PHE A 36 -3.79 7.96 -7.89
CA PHE A 36 -2.62 7.08 -7.90
C PHE A 36 -2.90 5.85 -8.77
N PHE A 37 -1.90 5.03 -9.03
CA PHE A 37 -2.01 3.91 -9.95
C PHE A 37 -1.53 2.63 -9.28
N THR A 38 -2.27 1.53 -9.48
CA THR A 38 -1.89 0.20 -9.01
C THR A 38 -1.92 -0.76 -10.19
N ASP A 39 -1.10 -1.81 -10.14
CA ASP A 39 -1.19 -2.88 -11.12
C ASP A 39 -2.43 -3.76 -10.88
N LEU A 40 -2.87 -4.45 -11.93
CA LEU A 40 -3.80 -5.57 -11.86
C LEU A 40 -3.07 -6.82 -12.34
N ASN A 41 -2.71 -7.70 -11.39
CA ASN A 41 -2.03 -8.97 -11.64
C ASN A 41 -0.71 -8.80 -12.40
N ALA A 42 0.04 -7.74 -12.11
CA ALA A 42 1.30 -7.38 -12.77
C ALA A 42 1.21 -7.23 -14.31
N PHE A 43 -0.01 -7.06 -14.85
CA PHE A 43 -0.24 -7.02 -16.29
C PHE A 43 -0.53 -5.61 -16.80
N GLN A 44 -1.48 -4.92 -16.18
CA GLN A 44 -1.89 -3.57 -16.57
C GLN A 44 -1.93 -2.63 -15.38
N MET A 45 -1.66 -1.35 -15.62
CA MET A 45 -1.82 -0.30 -14.61
C MET A 45 -3.23 0.28 -14.70
N ILE A 46 -3.90 0.40 -13.56
CA ILE A 46 -5.21 1.03 -13.45
C ILE A 46 -5.14 2.25 -12.55
N LYS A 47 -5.82 3.32 -12.99
CA LYS A 47 -5.97 4.56 -12.24
C LYS A 47 -6.96 4.36 -11.08
N ARG A 48 -6.55 4.76 -9.89
CA ARG A 48 -7.34 4.80 -8.66
C ARG A 48 -7.57 6.24 -8.25
N ARG A 49 -8.73 6.51 -7.66
CA ARG A 49 -9.10 7.85 -7.18
C ARG A 49 -9.62 7.78 -5.76
N ARG A 50 -9.06 8.60 -4.88
CA ARG A 50 -9.51 8.77 -3.49
C ARG A 50 -10.79 9.61 -3.47
N PHE A 51 -11.79 9.13 -2.75
CA PHE A 51 -13.09 9.81 -2.60
C PHE A 51 -13.40 10.05 -1.12
N GLU A 52 -13.60 11.31 -0.73
CA GLU A 52 -13.90 11.69 0.67
C GLU A 52 -15.16 11.02 1.23
N LYS A 53 -16.13 10.69 0.37
CA LYS A 53 -17.38 10.02 0.77
C LYS A 53 -17.20 8.56 1.21
N LEU A 54 -16.05 7.94 0.90
CA LEU A 54 -15.79 6.55 1.23
C LEU A 54 -14.87 6.45 2.46
N PRO A 55 -15.07 5.45 3.33
CA PRO A 55 -14.24 5.28 4.51
C PRO A 55 -12.79 4.90 4.15
N LEU A 56 -11.86 5.08 5.08
CA LEU A 56 -10.42 4.91 4.87
C LEU A 56 -10.05 3.57 4.21
N GLN A 57 -10.60 2.47 4.72
CA GLN A 57 -10.31 1.11 4.23
C GLN A 57 -10.78 0.87 2.78
N ALA A 58 -11.74 1.66 2.28
CA ALA A 58 -12.22 1.54 0.90
C ALA A 58 -11.22 2.11 -0.13
N HIS A 59 -10.17 2.80 0.32
CA HIS A 59 -9.11 3.36 -0.53
C HIS A 59 -7.88 2.46 -0.60
N PHE A 60 -7.88 1.31 0.07
CA PHE A 60 -6.84 0.30 -0.07
C PHE A 60 -7.14 -0.62 -1.25
N TYR A 61 -6.15 -0.79 -2.12
CA TYR A 61 -6.22 -1.64 -3.31
C TYR A 61 -5.11 -2.69 -3.29
N PRO A 62 -5.29 -3.84 -3.95
CA PRO A 62 -4.19 -4.77 -4.19
C PRO A 62 -3.11 -4.13 -5.05
N MET A 63 -1.86 -4.29 -4.64
CA MET A 63 -0.66 -4.09 -5.45
C MET A 63 0.05 -5.43 -5.54
N SER A 64 -0.03 -6.08 -6.70
CA SER A 64 0.63 -7.37 -6.89
C SER A 64 2.11 -7.24 -7.19
N ALA A 65 2.51 -6.16 -7.87
CA ALA A 65 3.91 -5.92 -8.24
C ALA A 65 4.33 -4.46 -8.21
N SER A 66 3.42 -3.50 -8.46
CA SER A 66 3.81 -2.10 -8.52
C SER A 66 2.66 -1.11 -8.31
N ALA A 67 2.99 0.02 -7.70
CA ALA A 67 2.12 1.19 -7.63
C ALA A 67 2.94 2.46 -7.84
N PHE A 68 2.31 3.52 -8.34
CA PHE A 68 2.97 4.81 -8.48
C PHE A 68 2.04 6.00 -8.23
N ILE A 69 2.67 7.11 -7.88
CA ILE A 69 2.09 8.45 -7.88
C ILE A 69 2.94 9.34 -8.80
N GLU A 70 2.29 10.32 -9.41
CA GLU A 70 2.96 11.25 -10.31
C GLU A 70 2.28 12.61 -10.34
N ASP A 71 3.03 13.60 -10.79
CA ASP A 71 2.55 14.91 -11.21
C ASP A 71 3.04 15.20 -12.65
N LYS A 72 3.07 16.47 -13.05
CA LYS A 72 3.50 16.87 -14.41
C LYS A 72 5.00 16.70 -14.67
N SER A 73 5.81 16.53 -13.63
CA SER A 73 7.27 16.60 -13.69
C SER A 73 7.95 15.35 -13.14
N LEU A 74 7.39 14.74 -12.09
CA LEU A 74 7.99 13.66 -11.34
C LEU A 74 7.04 12.47 -11.19
N ARG A 75 7.61 11.28 -11.21
CA ARG A 75 6.93 10.03 -10.87
C ARG A 75 7.76 9.27 -9.84
N MET A 76 7.09 8.79 -8.80
CA MET A 76 7.65 7.82 -7.86
C MET A 76 6.92 6.49 -8.06
N THR A 77 7.66 5.47 -8.50
CA THR A 77 7.15 4.10 -8.63
C THR A 77 7.74 3.24 -7.52
N LEU A 78 6.87 2.52 -6.82
CA LEU A 78 7.25 1.49 -5.87
C LEU A 78 7.02 0.12 -6.53
N LEU A 79 8.07 -0.71 -6.55
CA LEU A 79 7.99 -2.11 -6.95
C LEU A 79 8.01 -2.97 -5.69
N THR A 80 7.28 -4.08 -5.70
CA THR A 80 7.28 -5.04 -4.60
C THR A 80 7.63 -6.44 -5.06
N ALA A 81 8.35 -7.17 -4.20
CA ALA A 81 8.66 -8.58 -4.41
C ALA A 81 7.48 -9.50 -4.02
N GLN A 82 6.44 -8.96 -3.37
CA GLN A 82 5.26 -9.68 -2.92
C GLN A 82 3.98 -8.82 -3.03
N PRO A 83 2.80 -9.44 -3.17
CA PRO A 83 1.54 -8.72 -3.23
C PRO A 83 1.14 -8.18 -1.85
N LEU A 84 0.80 -6.89 -1.78
CA LEU A 84 0.40 -6.21 -0.54
C LEU A 84 -0.77 -5.24 -0.80
N GLY A 85 -1.40 -4.76 0.29
CA GLY A 85 -2.38 -3.67 0.21
C GLY A 85 -1.67 -2.33 0.10
N VAL A 86 -2.08 -1.49 -0.85
CA VAL A 86 -1.54 -0.15 -1.07
C VAL A 86 -2.65 0.91 -1.07
N ALA A 87 -2.33 2.12 -0.64
CA ALA A 87 -3.20 3.28 -0.76
C ALA A 87 -2.37 4.54 -1.06
N SER A 88 -3.06 5.59 -1.52
CA SER A 88 -2.59 6.97 -1.43
C SER A 88 -3.65 7.75 -0.67
N LEU A 89 -3.45 7.94 0.63
CA LEU A 89 -4.43 8.59 1.52
C LEU A 89 -4.29 10.12 1.54
N THR A 90 -3.19 10.65 1.02
CA THR A 90 -2.93 12.09 0.90
C THR A 90 -2.10 12.33 -0.38
N SER A 91 -2.24 13.51 -1.00
CA SER A 91 -1.41 13.88 -2.15
C SER A 91 0.08 13.71 -1.82
N GLY A 92 0.84 13.14 -2.76
CA GLY A 92 2.28 12.91 -2.58
C GLY A 92 2.65 11.74 -1.67
N HIS A 93 1.67 11.01 -1.12
CA HIS A 93 1.91 9.86 -0.26
C HIS A 93 1.58 8.53 -0.96
N LEU A 94 2.32 7.49 -0.57
CA LEU A 94 2.01 6.10 -0.89
C LEU A 94 2.18 5.25 0.38
N GLU A 95 1.13 4.56 0.81
CA GLU A 95 1.10 3.66 1.96
C GLU A 95 1.05 2.19 1.52
N VAL A 96 1.89 1.34 2.10
CA VAL A 96 1.88 -0.11 1.87
C VAL A 96 1.70 -0.83 3.20
N MET A 97 0.69 -1.68 3.29
CA MET A 97 0.50 -2.58 4.44
C MET A 97 1.59 -3.65 4.41
N LEU A 98 2.35 -3.78 5.50
CA LEU A 98 3.42 -4.77 5.60
C LEU A 98 2.93 -6.08 6.22
N ASP A 99 2.25 -5.98 7.37
CA ASP A 99 1.71 -7.13 8.09
C ASP A 99 0.57 -6.70 9.04
N ARG A 100 -0.26 -7.65 9.46
CA ARG A 100 -1.37 -7.44 10.39
C ARG A 100 -1.56 -8.61 11.35
N ARG A 101 -1.81 -8.29 12.62
CA ARG A 101 -2.12 -9.27 13.66
C ARG A 101 -3.41 -8.88 14.38
N LEU A 102 -4.47 -9.63 14.12
CA LEU A 102 -5.81 -9.43 14.69
C LEU A 102 -6.21 -10.60 15.58
N ASN A 103 -6.92 -10.31 16.66
CA ASN A 103 -7.37 -11.29 17.67
C ASN A 103 -8.89 -11.49 17.71
N GLN A 104 -9.59 -11.04 16.66
CA GLN A 104 -11.02 -11.28 16.46
C GLN A 104 -11.30 -11.85 15.08
N ASP A 105 -12.31 -12.71 15.00
CA ASP A 105 -12.91 -13.18 13.75
C ASP A 105 -13.75 -12.06 13.12
N ASP A 106 -13.80 -12.02 11.79
CA ASP A 106 -14.54 -11.00 11.02
C ASP A 106 -15.93 -11.46 10.56
N GLY A 107 -16.38 -12.64 11.00
CA GLY A 107 -17.68 -13.21 10.66
C GLY A 107 -17.77 -13.77 9.24
N ARG A 108 -16.64 -14.04 8.58
CA ARG A 108 -16.59 -14.56 7.20
C ARG A 108 -16.33 -16.06 7.08
N GLY A 109 -16.34 -16.78 8.21
CA GLY A 109 -16.37 -18.24 8.24
C GLY A 109 -15.04 -18.94 8.48
N LEU A 110 -13.96 -18.20 8.79
CA LEU A 110 -12.67 -18.79 9.15
C LEU A 110 -12.63 -19.28 10.61
N PHE A 111 -13.33 -18.59 11.53
CA PHE A 111 -13.44 -18.94 12.95
C PHE A 111 -12.08 -19.12 13.66
N SER A 112 -11.05 -18.41 13.19
CA SER A 112 -9.70 -18.43 13.75
C SER A 112 -9.09 -17.03 13.69
N VAL A 113 -8.14 -16.77 14.58
CA VAL A 113 -7.37 -15.53 14.66
C VAL A 113 -5.92 -15.77 14.27
N CYS A 114 -5.15 -14.70 14.05
CA CYS A 114 -3.70 -14.84 13.81
C CYS A 114 -3.04 -15.41 15.08
N ALA A 115 -2.51 -16.63 14.97
CA ALA A 115 -1.75 -17.31 16.04
C ALA A 115 -0.43 -16.59 16.32
#